data_AF-A0A7J4ZPH6-F1
#
_entry.id   AF-A0A7J4ZPH6-F1
#
_cell.length_a   1.000
_cell.length_b   1.000
_cell.length_c   1.000
_cell.angle_alpha   90.00
_cell.angle_beta   90.00
_cell.angle_gamma   90.00
#
_symmetry.space_group_name_H-M   'P 1'
#
loop_
_entity.id
_entity.type
_entity.pdbx_description
1 polymer ?
#
loop_
_entity_poly.entity_id
_entity_poly.type
_entity_poly.pdbx_seq_one_letter_code
_entity_poly.pdbx_strand_id
1 'polypeptide(L)'
;MFSSDVAIQFLTIGGVAIAIIVAVAWSTKSVIVHEINKRHELFKQQLHLDVTHTLDQFRNALTEEKMIFGAMQDSRSDSLVQLYGIMIDIGKNGRMLSRPGQSNLAAVVSLAQEFLTSIQEFFDVYQKNGIYFSDEFCSAMNAFMAEDEGIVAEITATVGTPAAIFQDEQKKITDIQRSWSTFEMRIPVMIAEMKKEFRRLVGGSKWF
;
A
#
# COMPACT_ATOMS: atom_id res chain seq x y z
N MET A 1 -49.89 -77.54 -54.96
CA MET A 1 -49.00 -77.66 -53.78
C MET A 1 -47.83 -76.70 -53.96
N PHE A 2 -48.03 -75.38 -53.84
CA PHE A 2 -46.98 -74.35 -54.02
C PHE A 2 -47.32 -73.00 -53.34
N SER A 3 -48.04 -72.99 -52.21
CA SER A 3 -48.47 -71.73 -51.57
C SER A 3 -47.84 -71.43 -50.20
N SER A 4 -47.19 -72.39 -49.53
CA SER A 4 -46.58 -72.19 -48.20
C SER A 4 -45.11 -71.79 -48.26
N ASP A 5 -44.35 -72.26 -49.25
CA ASP A 5 -42.90 -72.01 -49.32
C ASP A 5 -42.54 -70.58 -49.76
N VAL A 6 -43.36 -69.97 -50.63
CA VAL A 6 -43.13 -68.58 -51.07
C VAL A 6 -43.37 -67.59 -49.92
N ALA A 7 -44.38 -67.85 -49.08
CA ALA A 7 -44.67 -67.00 -47.91
C ALA A 7 -43.56 -67.08 -46.84
N ILE A 8 -42.97 -68.26 -46.62
CA ILE A 8 -41.86 -68.47 -45.68
C ILE A 8 -40.57 -67.85 -46.22
N GLN A 9 -40.32 -67.91 -47.53
CA GLN A 9 -39.17 -67.25 -48.15
C GLN A 9 -39.28 -65.71 -48.10
N PHE A 10 -40.47 -65.14 -48.32
CA PHE A 10 -40.67 -63.70 -48.16
C PHE A 10 -40.54 -63.22 -46.70
N LEU A 11 -41.00 -64.01 -45.73
CA LEU A 11 -40.84 -63.71 -44.29
C LEU A 11 -39.38 -63.81 -43.82
N THR A 12 -38.62 -64.77 -44.33
CA THR A 12 -37.19 -64.93 -43.98
C THR A 12 -36.32 -63.88 -44.67
N ILE A 13 -36.56 -63.55 -45.94
CA ILE A 13 -35.85 -62.48 -46.65
C ILE A 13 -36.20 -61.11 -46.05
N GLY A 14 -37.47 -60.86 -45.72
CA GLY A 14 -37.92 -59.65 -45.05
C GLY A 14 -37.35 -59.51 -43.63
N GLY A 15 -37.31 -60.59 -42.86
CA GLY A 15 -36.73 -60.61 -41.51
C GLY A 15 -35.23 -60.36 -41.49
N VAL A 16 -34.48 -60.96 -42.43
CA VAL A 16 -33.03 -60.73 -42.57
C VAL A 16 -32.74 -59.30 -43.02
N ALA A 17 -33.52 -58.74 -43.95
CA ALA A 17 -33.38 -57.35 -44.37
C ALA A 17 -33.61 -56.36 -43.21
N ILE A 18 -34.63 -56.59 -42.37
CA ILE A 18 -34.90 -55.77 -41.19
C ILE A 18 -33.76 -55.89 -40.16
N ALA A 19 -33.24 -57.10 -39.92
CA ALA A 19 -32.12 -57.32 -39.00
C ALA A 19 -30.85 -56.56 -39.43
N ILE A 20 -30.55 -56.54 -40.74
CA ILE A 20 -29.41 -55.79 -41.28
C ILE A 20 -29.62 -54.28 -41.12
N ILE A 21 -30.82 -53.77 -41.41
CA ILE A 21 -31.14 -52.34 -41.24
C ILE A 21 -31.00 -51.92 -39.78
N VAL A 22 -31.49 -52.74 -38.84
CA VAL A 22 -31.36 -52.49 -37.39
C VAL A 22 -29.91 -52.52 -36.94
N ALA A 23 -29.11 -53.49 -37.42
CA ALA A 23 -27.69 -53.59 -37.09
C ALA A 23 -26.91 -52.36 -37.61
N VAL A 24 -27.15 -51.95 -38.86
CA VAL A 24 -26.52 -50.76 -39.46
C VAL A 24 -26.93 -49.51 -38.69
N ALA A 25 -28.22 -49.33 -38.39
CA ALA A 25 -28.71 -48.18 -37.63
C ALA A 25 -28.09 -48.11 -36.21
N TRP A 26 -27.89 -49.26 -35.56
CA TRP A 26 -27.27 -49.33 -34.24
C TRP A 26 -25.76 -49.02 -34.30
N SER A 27 -25.05 -49.55 -35.29
CA SER A 27 -23.63 -49.22 -35.53
C SER A 27 -23.43 -47.74 -35.83
N THR A 28 -24.26 -47.14 -36.69
CA THR A 28 -24.19 -45.70 -36.99
C THR A 28 -24.48 -44.87 -35.74
N LYS A 29 -25.49 -45.23 -34.94
CA LYS A 29 -25.79 -44.56 -33.67
C LYS A 29 -24.62 -44.67 -32.68
N SER A 30 -23.97 -45.82 -32.60
CA SER A 30 -22.82 -46.06 -31.71
C SER A 30 -21.63 -45.17 -32.07
N VAL A 31 -21.30 -45.05 -33.36
CA VAL A 31 -20.22 -44.18 -33.85
C VAL A 31 -20.50 -42.71 -33.53
N ILE A 32 -21.74 -42.24 -33.76
CA ILE A 32 -22.14 -40.86 -33.46
C ILE A 32 -22.04 -40.58 -31.95
N VAL A 33 -22.55 -41.49 -31.11
CA VAL A 33 -22.50 -41.35 -29.65
C VAL A 33 -21.05 -41.36 -29.14
N HIS A 34 -20.19 -42.21 -29.71
CA HIS A 34 -18.77 -42.25 -29.36
C HIS A 34 -18.06 -40.93 -29.70
N GLU A 35 -18.30 -40.36 -30.88
CA GLU A 35 -17.70 -39.10 -31.30
C GLU A 35 -18.21 -37.90 -30.47
N ILE A 36 -19.49 -37.90 -30.10
CA ILE A 36 -20.06 -36.90 -29.18
C ILE A 36 -19.44 -37.02 -27.79
N ASN A 37 -19.32 -38.24 -27.24
CA ASN A 37 -18.69 -38.45 -25.94
C ASN A 37 -17.23 -38.01 -25.93
N LYS A 38 -16.48 -38.34 -27.00
CA LYS A 38 -15.09 -37.90 -27.17
C LYS A 38 -14.97 -36.38 -27.23
N ARG A 39 -15.86 -35.70 -27.95
CA ARG A 39 -15.90 -34.23 -27.99
C ARG A 39 -16.28 -33.62 -26.64
N HIS A 40 -17.20 -34.23 -25.91
CA HIS A 40 -17.54 -33.81 -24.55
C HIS A 40 -16.38 -33.98 -23.58
N GLU A 41 -15.61 -35.06 -23.66
CA GLU A 41 -14.43 -35.28 -22.84
C GLU A 41 -13.31 -34.28 -23.17
N LEU A 42 -13.03 -34.05 -24.46
CA LEU A 42 -12.05 -33.06 -24.90
C LEU A 42 -12.46 -31.64 -24.48
N PHE A 43 -13.74 -31.29 -24.63
CA PHE A 43 -14.25 -30.00 -24.19
C PHE A 43 -14.16 -29.84 -22.67
N LYS A 44 -14.48 -30.88 -21.89
CA LYS A 44 -14.30 -30.86 -20.44
C LYS A 44 -12.83 -30.69 -20.05
N GLN A 45 -11.91 -31.38 -20.73
CA GLN A 45 -10.48 -31.25 -20.48
C GLN A 45 -9.97 -29.85 -20.80
N GLN A 46 -10.34 -29.29 -21.95
CA GLN A 46 -10.01 -27.91 -22.32
C GLN A 46 -10.58 -26.90 -21.32
N LEU A 47 -11.85 -27.05 -20.94
CA LEU A 47 -12.49 -26.19 -19.95
C LEU A 47 -11.79 -26.29 -18.59
N HIS A 48 -11.39 -27.48 -18.15
CA HIS A 48 -10.64 -27.65 -16.92
C HIS A 48 -9.26 -26.97 -16.99
N LEU A 49 -8.54 -27.11 -18.11
CA LEU A 49 -7.26 -26.45 -18.31
C LEU A 49 -7.39 -24.92 -18.32
N ASP A 50 -8.38 -24.38 -19.01
CA ASP A 50 -8.65 -22.94 -19.08
C ASP A 50 -9.07 -22.38 -17.70
N VAL A 51 -9.91 -23.10 -16.96
CA VAL A 51 -10.29 -22.74 -15.59
C VAL A 51 -9.07 -22.77 -14.68
N THR A 52 -8.22 -23.80 -14.72
CA THR A 52 -7.01 -23.85 -13.88
C THR A 52 -6.02 -22.74 -14.23
N HIS A 53 -5.81 -22.48 -15.52
CA HIS A 53 -4.89 -21.45 -15.98
C HIS A 53 -5.35 -20.05 -15.58
N THR A 54 -6.65 -19.75 -15.74
CA THR A 54 -7.21 -18.46 -15.30
C THR A 54 -7.16 -18.31 -13.78
N LEU A 55 -7.45 -19.37 -13.02
CA LEU A 55 -7.37 -19.36 -11.56
C LEU A 55 -5.93 -19.14 -11.08
N ASP A 56 -4.94 -19.72 -11.75
CA ASP A 56 -3.52 -19.48 -11.46
C ASP A 56 -3.10 -18.05 -11.83
N GLN A 57 -3.57 -17.49 -12.94
CA GLN A 57 -3.35 -16.08 -13.27
C GLN A 57 -3.96 -15.14 -12.22
N PHE A 58 -5.18 -15.40 -11.76
CA PHE A 58 -5.80 -14.63 -10.68
C PHE A 58 -5.03 -14.78 -9.37
N ARG A 59 -4.60 -15.99 -9.00
CA ARG A 59 -3.78 -16.21 -7.80
C ARG A 59 -2.45 -15.48 -7.87
N ASN A 60 -1.78 -15.52 -9.02
CA ASN A 60 -0.52 -14.83 -9.22
C ASN A 60 -0.71 -13.31 -9.13
N ALA A 61 -1.74 -12.76 -9.80
CA ALA A 61 -2.07 -11.34 -9.71
C ALA A 61 -2.41 -10.91 -8.28
N LEU A 62 -3.20 -11.70 -7.54
CA LEU A 62 -3.51 -11.43 -6.13
C LEU A 62 -2.28 -11.54 -5.22
N THR A 63 -1.33 -12.42 -5.54
CA THR A 63 -0.10 -12.59 -4.76
C THR A 63 0.86 -11.43 -5.03
N GLU A 64 0.97 -11.00 -6.27
CA GLU A 64 1.74 -9.83 -6.68
C GLU A 64 1.15 -8.55 -6.08
N GLU A 65 -0.17 -8.37 -6.15
CA GLU A 65 -0.88 -7.25 -5.53
C GLU A 65 -0.69 -7.26 -4.00
N LYS A 66 -0.75 -8.42 -3.34
CA LYS A 66 -0.45 -8.54 -1.90
C LYS A 66 0.99 -8.22 -1.56
N MET A 67 1.96 -8.62 -2.40
CA MET A 67 3.38 -8.29 -2.19
C MET A 67 3.63 -6.79 -2.38
N ILE A 68 3.04 -6.18 -3.42
CA ILE A 68 3.16 -4.74 -3.68
C ILE A 68 2.46 -3.95 -2.57
N PHE A 69 1.25 -4.35 -2.17
CA PHE A 69 0.51 -3.73 -1.09
C PHE A 69 1.24 -3.89 0.25
N GLY A 70 1.81 -5.06 0.52
CA GLY A 70 2.66 -5.32 1.69
C GLY A 70 3.90 -4.42 1.71
N ALA A 71 4.67 -4.40 0.63
CA ALA A 71 5.87 -3.56 0.52
C ALA A 71 5.56 -2.05 0.61
N MET A 72 4.43 -1.62 0.03
CA MET A 72 3.96 -0.23 0.12
C MET A 72 3.48 0.11 1.54
N GLN A 73 2.78 -0.82 2.20
CA GLN A 73 2.32 -0.65 3.58
C GLN A 73 3.50 -0.64 4.57
N ASP A 74 4.51 -1.48 4.35
CA ASP A 74 5.75 -1.50 5.12
C ASP A 74 6.52 -0.19 4.94
N SER A 75 6.72 0.26 3.69
CA SER A 75 7.37 1.54 3.38
C SER A 75 6.63 2.73 3.99
N ARG A 76 5.30 2.70 3.99
CA ARG A 76 4.45 3.73 4.62
C ARG A 76 4.58 3.72 6.15
N SER A 77 4.61 2.55 6.77
CA SER A 77 4.80 2.40 8.22
C SER A 77 6.18 2.89 8.64
N ASP A 78 7.22 2.46 7.94
CA ASP A 78 8.61 2.84 8.23
C ASP A 78 8.82 4.35 8.11
N SER A 79 8.27 4.98 7.07
CA SER A 79 8.33 6.43 6.88
C SER A 79 7.64 7.18 8.01
N LEU A 80 6.47 6.70 8.47
CA LEU A 80 5.75 7.32 9.58
C LEU A 80 6.48 7.15 10.92
N VAL A 81 7.08 5.98 11.15
CA VAL A 81 7.91 5.71 12.34
C VAL A 81 9.14 6.61 12.34
N GLN A 82 9.79 6.81 11.19
CA GLN A 82 10.93 7.72 11.04
C GLN A 82 10.52 9.17 11.37
N LEU A 83 9.43 9.67 10.78
CA LEU A 83 8.90 11.00 11.08
C LEU A 83 8.58 11.19 12.57
N TYR A 84 7.95 10.18 13.18
CA TYR A 84 7.64 10.19 14.60
C TYR A 84 8.91 10.23 15.47
N GLY A 85 9.92 9.42 15.12
CA GLY A 85 11.21 9.40 15.81
C GLY A 85 11.90 10.76 15.79
N ILE A 86 12.03 11.36 14.61
CA ILE A 86 12.64 12.69 14.44
C ILE A 86 11.88 13.75 15.27
N MET A 87 10.55 13.74 15.25
CA MET A 87 9.73 14.70 16.01
C MET A 87 9.94 14.57 17.54
N ILE A 88 10.07 13.34 18.04
CA ILE A 88 10.38 13.10 19.46
C ILE A 88 11.79 13.59 19.81
N ASP A 89 12.76 13.36 18.94
CA ASP A 89 14.14 13.79 19.13
C ASP A 89 14.26 15.32 19.08
N ILE A 90 13.55 15.99 18.18
CA ILE A 90 13.42 17.46 18.16
C ILE A 90 12.90 17.95 19.51
N GLY A 91 11.81 17.38 20.02
CA GLY A 91 11.25 17.74 21.32
C GLY A 91 12.22 17.49 22.47
N LYS A 92 12.98 16.40 22.42
CA LYS A 92 13.98 16.06 23.45
C LYS A 92 15.16 17.02 23.44
N ASN A 93 15.68 17.34 22.27
CA ASN A 93 16.86 18.19 22.11
C ASN A 93 16.52 19.64 22.45
N GLY A 94 15.36 20.14 21.98
CA GLY A 94 14.97 21.51 22.26
C GLY A 94 14.56 21.78 23.71
N ARG A 95 14.26 20.77 24.54
CA ARG A 95 14.15 20.98 26.01
C ARG A 95 15.40 21.60 26.63
N MET A 96 16.57 21.40 26.02
CA MET A 96 17.81 22.05 26.46
C MET A 96 17.86 23.53 26.08
N LEU A 97 17.07 23.98 25.09
CA LEU A 97 16.87 25.40 24.79
C LEU A 97 15.93 26.05 25.81
N SER A 98 14.90 25.36 26.29
CA SER A 98 13.96 25.85 27.31
C SER A 98 14.54 25.99 28.73
N ARG A 99 15.82 25.66 28.97
CA ARG A 99 16.38 25.66 30.32
C ARG A 99 16.54 27.10 30.85
N PRO A 100 15.91 27.44 31.99
CA PRO A 100 16.05 28.78 32.58
C PRO A 100 17.49 29.06 33.01
N GLY A 101 17.98 30.27 32.79
CA GLY A 101 19.30 30.73 33.27
C GLY A 101 20.49 30.29 32.42
N GLN A 102 20.27 29.80 31.19
CA GLN A 102 21.34 29.49 30.26
C GLN A 102 21.99 30.79 29.76
N SER A 103 23.22 31.07 30.20
CA SER A 103 23.96 32.29 29.84
C SER A 103 25.03 32.07 28.77
N ASN A 104 25.30 30.82 28.40
CA ASN A 104 26.31 30.50 27.39
C ASN A 104 25.70 30.57 25.99
N LEU A 105 25.91 31.70 25.30
CA LEU A 105 25.42 31.93 23.95
C LEU A 105 25.92 30.87 22.96
N ALA A 106 27.19 30.47 23.02
CA ALA A 106 27.75 29.49 22.10
C ALA A 106 27.04 28.13 22.21
N ALA A 107 26.73 27.70 23.43
CA ALA A 107 25.98 26.47 23.67
C ALA A 107 24.53 26.56 23.15
N VAL A 108 23.84 27.69 23.39
CA VAL A 108 22.48 27.92 22.89
C VAL A 108 22.44 27.94 21.36
N VAL A 109 23.41 28.60 20.72
CA VAL A 109 23.53 28.64 19.26
C VAL A 109 23.78 27.25 18.69
N SER A 110 24.66 26.45 19.30
CA SER A 110 24.90 25.06 18.88
C SER A 110 23.62 24.22 18.92
N LEU A 111 22.87 24.29 20.04
CA LEU A 111 21.60 23.58 20.20
C LEU A 111 20.54 24.07 19.20
N ALA A 112 20.49 25.37 18.92
CA ALA A 112 19.58 25.93 17.92
C ALA A 112 19.93 25.42 16.51
N GLN A 113 21.21 25.25 16.19
CA GLN A 113 21.66 24.74 14.91
C GLN A 113 21.38 23.23 14.73
N GLU A 114 21.51 22.46 15.81
CA GLU A 114 21.06 21.06 15.84
C GLU A 114 19.54 20.98 15.61
N PHE A 115 18.76 21.82 16.28
CA PHE A 115 17.32 21.93 16.05
C PHE A 115 16.99 22.24 14.58
N LEU A 116 17.64 23.24 13.98
CA LEU A 116 17.44 23.60 12.57
C LEU A 116 17.78 22.43 11.62
N THR A 117 18.79 21.64 11.96
CA THR A 117 19.16 20.46 11.17
C THR A 117 18.09 19.37 11.27
N SER A 118 17.63 19.07 12.48
CA SER A 118 16.60 18.04 12.70
C SER A 118 15.25 18.41 12.09
N ILE A 119 14.84 19.68 12.13
CA ILE A 119 13.57 20.09 11.50
C ILE A 119 13.65 20.02 9.97
N GLN A 120 14.82 20.32 9.39
CA GLN A 120 15.04 20.14 7.97
C GLN A 120 15.01 18.67 7.57
N GLU A 121 15.66 17.79 8.34
CA GLU A 121 15.59 16.34 8.12
C GLU A 121 14.14 15.84 8.18
N PHE A 122 13.37 16.31 9.17
CA PHE A 122 11.96 16.00 9.30
C PHE A 122 11.15 16.38 8.04
N PHE A 123 11.33 17.59 7.53
CA PHE A 123 10.66 18.05 6.31
C PHE A 123 11.11 17.29 5.07
N ASP A 124 12.40 16.98 4.94
CA ASP A 124 12.94 16.21 3.82
C ASP A 124 12.36 14.78 3.79
N VAL A 125 12.25 14.13 4.95
CA VAL A 125 11.64 12.79 5.05
C VAL A 125 10.17 12.85 4.64
N TYR A 126 9.43 13.87 5.07
CA TYR A 126 8.02 14.03 4.67
C TYR A 126 7.90 14.29 3.17
N GLN A 127 8.68 15.21 2.60
CA GLN A 127 8.60 15.53 1.17
C GLN A 127 8.90 14.31 0.27
N LYS A 128 9.83 13.45 0.68
CA LYS A 128 10.16 12.21 -0.05
C LYS A 128 9.08 11.14 0.03
N ASN A 129 8.35 11.09 1.14
CA ASN A 129 7.42 10.01 1.46
C ASN A 129 5.95 10.43 1.51
N GLY A 130 5.66 11.70 1.21
CA GLY A 130 4.31 12.30 1.30
C GLY A 130 3.24 11.52 0.53
N ILE A 131 3.64 10.86 -0.56
CA ILE A 131 2.75 10.08 -1.43
C ILE A 131 2.06 8.92 -0.68
N TYR A 132 2.66 8.45 0.41
CA TYR A 132 2.17 7.29 1.14
C TYR A 132 1.14 7.66 2.20
N PHE A 133 0.98 8.93 2.56
CA PHE A 133 0.11 9.32 3.66
C PHE A 133 -1.28 9.75 3.19
N SER A 134 -2.24 9.75 4.11
CA SER A 134 -3.58 10.26 3.82
C SER A 134 -3.58 11.77 3.53
N ASP A 135 -4.52 12.23 2.70
CA ASP A 135 -4.67 13.64 2.36
C ASP A 135 -4.89 14.50 3.61
N GLU A 136 -5.58 13.97 4.62
CA GLU A 136 -5.77 14.68 5.89
C GLU A 136 -4.45 14.85 6.64
N PHE A 137 -3.59 13.82 6.67
CA PHE A 137 -2.26 13.92 7.28
C PHE A 137 -1.34 14.85 6.49
N CYS A 138 -1.35 14.78 5.16
CA CYS A 138 -0.59 15.68 4.30
C CYS A 138 -1.02 17.14 4.50
N SER A 139 -2.31 17.39 4.64
CA SER A 139 -2.84 18.75 4.92
C SER A 139 -2.36 19.25 6.28
N ALA A 140 -2.41 18.42 7.32
CA ALA A 140 -1.89 18.76 8.65
C ALA A 140 -0.38 19.02 8.63
N MET A 141 0.39 18.22 7.88
CA MET A 141 1.81 18.44 7.72
C MET A 141 2.13 19.74 6.99
N ASN A 142 1.43 20.03 5.90
CA ASN A 142 1.65 21.26 5.14
C ASN A 142 1.33 22.50 5.98
N ALA A 143 0.27 22.44 6.80
CA ALA A 143 -0.07 23.51 7.75
C ALA A 143 1.03 23.68 8.80
N PHE A 144 1.52 22.57 9.39
CA PHE A 144 2.64 22.60 10.34
C PHE A 144 3.89 23.26 9.73
N MET A 145 4.29 22.84 8.53
CA MET A 145 5.43 23.42 7.81
C MET A 145 5.28 24.91 7.52
N ALA A 146 4.11 25.33 7.03
CA ALA A 146 3.84 26.74 6.72
C ALA A 146 3.84 27.62 7.97
N GLU A 147 3.30 27.11 9.09
CA GLU A 147 3.29 27.83 10.35
C GLU A 147 4.68 27.90 10.99
N ASP A 148 5.53 26.89 10.79
CA ASP A 148 6.88 26.83 11.37
C ASP A 148 7.93 27.58 10.55
N GLU A 149 7.67 27.87 9.27
CA GLU A 149 8.58 28.60 8.40
C GLU A 149 9.06 29.92 9.02
N GLY A 150 8.14 30.69 9.63
CA GLY A 150 8.49 31.93 10.32
C GLY A 150 9.39 31.74 11.53
N ILE A 151 9.18 30.67 12.30
CA ILE A 151 9.97 30.34 13.49
C ILE A 151 11.37 29.88 13.08
N VAL A 152 11.46 29.00 12.08
CA VAL A 152 12.72 28.50 11.52
C VAL A 152 13.53 29.66 10.92
N ALA A 153 12.88 30.57 10.21
CA ALA A 153 13.52 31.77 9.65
C ALA A 153 14.05 32.70 10.76
N GLU A 154 13.28 32.93 11.83
CA GLU A 154 13.70 33.76 12.96
C GLU A 154 14.92 33.16 13.68
N ILE A 155 14.90 31.85 13.98
CA ILE A 155 16.03 31.16 14.61
C ILE A 155 17.25 31.18 13.69
N THR A 156 17.06 30.93 12.39
CA THR A 156 18.15 30.96 11.39
C THR A 156 18.80 32.34 11.29
N ALA A 157 18.00 33.40 11.19
CA ALA A 157 18.48 34.77 11.14
C ALA A 157 19.24 35.14 12.43
N THR A 158 18.74 34.69 13.57
CA THR A 158 19.35 34.93 14.88
C THR A 158 20.69 34.19 14.99
N VAL A 159 20.74 32.89 14.68
CA VAL A 159 21.94 32.06 14.70
C VAL A 159 23.01 32.61 13.74
N GLY A 160 22.63 32.92 12.50
CA GLY A 160 23.55 33.36 11.44
C GLY A 160 24.13 34.76 11.61
N THR A 161 23.57 35.59 12.49
CA THR A 161 24.06 36.94 12.73
C THR A 161 25.30 36.92 13.64
N PRO A 162 26.46 37.47 13.19
CA PRO A 162 27.72 37.47 13.94
C PRO A 162 27.60 38.07 15.35
N ALA A 163 28.30 37.49 16.32
CA ALA A 163 28.31 37.96 17.71
C ALA A 163 28.76 39.42 17.85
N ALA A 164 29.68 39.88 16.99
CA ALA A 164 30.15 41.28 16.97
C ALA A 164 29.06 42.32 16.64
N ILE A 165 27.92 41.89 16.09
CA ILE A 165 26.79 42.77 15.73
C ILE A 165 25.77 42.82 16.87
N PHE A 166 25.73 41.80 17.74
CA PHE A 166 24.83 41.80 18.89
C PHE A 166 25.44 42.55 20.06
N GLN A 167 24.82 43.68 20.42
CA GLN A 167 25.18 44.44 21.62
C GLN A 167 24.74 43.74 22.92
N ASP A 168 23.87 42.73 22.82
CA ASP A 168 23.27 42.03 23.95
C ASP A 168 23.12 40.53 23.64
N GLU A 169 24.03 39.71 24.16
CA GLU A 169 23.99 38.25 24.03
C GLU A 169 22.77 37.64 24.73
N GLN A 170 22.32 38.27 25.83
CA GLN A 170 21.18 37.77 26.60
C GLN A 170 19.88 37.95 25.82
N LYS A 171 19.75 39.05 25.07
CA LYS A 171 18.64 39.25 24.13
C LYS A 171 18.61 38.14 23.08
N LYS A 172 19.76 37.80 22.49
CA LYS A 172 19.87 36.73 21.48
C LYS A 172 19.43 35.37 22.02
N ILE A 173 19.87 35.02 23.23
CA ILE A 173 19.43 33.79 23.90
C ILE A 173 17.91 33.82 24.12
N THR A 174 17.38 34.94 24.62
CA THR A 174 15.95 35.08 24.92
C THR A 174 15.09 34.97 23.67
N ASP A 175 15.54 35.53 22.55
CA ASP A 175 14.84 35.45 21.26
C ASP A 175 14.79 33.99 20.75
N ILE A 176 15.93 33.27 20.76
CA ILE A 176 15.98 31.83 20.41
C ILE A 176 15.05 31.01 21.32
N GLN A 177 15.08 31.27 22.63
CA GLN A 177 14.23 30.56 23.60
C GLN A 177 12.73 30.84 23.39
N ARG A 178 12.37 32.06 22.98
CA ARG A 178 10.99 32.43 22.65
C ARG A 178 10.50 31.73 21.38
N SER A 179 11.32 31.72 20.32
CA SER A 179 10.98 31.03 19.08
C SER A 179 10.84 29.52 19.31
N TRP A 180 11.75 28.93 20.09
CA TRP A 180 11.66 27.53 20.49
C TRP A 180 10.39 27.23 21.31
N SER A 181 10.05 28.04 22.32
CA SER A 181 8.85 27.77 23.13
C SER A 181 7.56 27.85 22.32
N THR A 182 7.53 28.70 21.29
CA THR A 182 6.42 28.77 20.33
C THR A 182 6.32 27.48 19.52
N PHE A 183 7.44 26.96 19.04
CA PHE A 183 7.49 25.69 18.32
C PHE A 183 7.14 24.48 19.22
N GLU A 184 7.65 24.45 20.46
CA GLU A 184 7.45 23.36 21.41
C GLU A 184 5.96 23.05 21.65
N MET A 185 5.10 24.08 21.64
CA MET A 185 3.65 23.93 21.80
C MET A 185 2.98 23.15 20.65
N ARG A 186 3.61 23.09 19.47
CA ARG A 186 3.06 22.45 18.26
C ARG A 186 3.44 20.98 18.13
N ILE A 187 4.58 20.58 18.71
CA ILE A 187 5.05 19.19 18.77
C ILE A 187 3.95 18.20 19.20
N PRO A 188 3.23 18.41 20.33
CA PRO A 188 2.21 17.44 20.76
C PRO A 188 1.02 17.35 19.80
N VAL A 189 0.68 18.43 19.10
CA VAL A 189 -0.38 18.44 18.09
C VAL A 189 0.03 17.57 16.90
N MET A 190 1.24 17.76 16.39
CA MET A 190 1.74 16.98 15.26
C MET A 190 1.94 15.50 15.62
N ILE A 191 2.43 15.20 16.83
CA ILE A 191 2.49 13.84 17.37
C ILE A 191 1.10 13.19 17.40
N ALA A 192 0.05 13.94 17.74
CA ALA A 192 -1.30 13.41 17.76
C ALA A 192 -1.79 13.03 16.36
N GLU A 193 -1.50 13.85 15.35
CA GLU A 193 -1.83 13.55 13.94
C GLU A 193 -1.05 12.33 13.43
N MET A 194 0.25 12.20 13.74
CA MET A 194 1.02 10.98 13.40
C MET A 194 0.42 9.72 14.04
N LYS A 195 -0.04 9.80 15.30
CA LYS A 195 -0.72 8.69 15.98
C LYS A 195 -2.08 8.36 15.38
N LYS A 196 -2.79 9.34 14.81
CA LYS A 196 -4.03 9.08 14.06
C LYS A 196 -3.73 8.37 12.76
N GLU A 197 -2.72 8.84 12.03
CA GLU A 197 -2.28 8.21 10.78
C GLU A 197 -1.79 6.77 11.02
N PHE A 198 -1.04 6.53 12.10
CA PHE A 198 -0.61 5.19 12.49
C PHE A 198 -1.81 4.28 12.81
N ARG A 199 -2.82 4.81 13.50
CA ARG A 199 -4.07 4.07 13.76
C ARG A 199 -4.87 3.80 12.50
N ARG A 200 -4.80 4.66 11.48
CA ARG A 200 -5.43 4.45 10.18
C ARG A 200 -4.75 3.34 9.40
N LEU A 201 -3.41 3.34 9.44
CA LEU A 201 -2.56 2.28 8.90
C LEU A 201 -2.88 0.91 9.51
N VAL A 202 -2.95 0.83 10.84
CA VAL A 202 -3.19 -0.43 11.56
C VAL A 202 -4.68 -0.82 11.51
N GLY A 203 -5.60 0.14 11.65
CA GLY A 203 -7.04 -0.08 11.71
C GLY A 203 -7.70 -0.29 10.35
N GLY A 204 -7.04 0.09 9.26
CA GLY A 204 -7.44 -0.21 7.88
C GLY A 204 -7.22 -1.67 7.48
N SER A 205 -6.49 -2.46 8.28
CA SER A 205 -6.22 -3.89 8.04
C SER A 205 -7.46 -4.80 8.19
N LYS A 206 -8.65 -4.25 8.42
CA LYS A 206 -9.93 -4.98 8.36
C LYS A 206 -10.45 -5.16 6.93
N TRP A 207 -9.59 -5.47 5.96
CA TRP A 207 -9.99 -5.96 4.63
C TRP A 207 -8.87 -6.83 4.07
N PHE A 208 -8.89 -8.11 4.44
CA PHE A 208 -9.08 -9.29 3.56
C PHE A 208 -9.08 -10.56 4.42
#